data_AF-A0A9E1UAA7-F1
#
_entry.id   AF-A0A9E1UAA7-F1
#
_cell.length_a   1.000
_cell.length_b   1.000
_cell.length_c   1.000
_cell.angle_alpha   90.00
_cell.angle_beta   90.00
_cell.angle_gamma   90.00
#
_symmetry.space_group_name_H-M   'P 1'
#
loop_
_entity.id
_entity.type
_entity.pdbx_description
1 polymer ?
#
loop_
_entity_poly.entity_id
_entity_poly.type
_entity_poly.pdbx_seq_one_letter_code
_entity_poly.pdbx_strand_id
1 'polypeptide(L)'
;MSFVRILMGILMVASIVTTLVMWIIALIQAASREDLKNNKVLWIILIIFVSPIGPIIYFFVEGRKKYGWITLVAALATPIVLSVYAIQAFTSDQLQSAIQADSQNVIEVQLPTEN
;
A
#
# COMPACT_ATOMS: atom_id res chain seq x y z
N MET A 1 -11.33 -13.89 12.90
CA MET A 1 -11.15 -12.75 11.98
C MET A 1 -10.05 -11.78 12.41
N SER A 2 -9.74 -11.62 13.71
CA SER A 2 -8.72 -10.67 14.20
C SER A 2 -7.27 -10.99 13.79
N PHE A 3 -6.90 -12.27 13.72
CA PHE A 3 -5.53 -12.69 13.35
C PHE A 3 -5.12 -12.23 11.94
N VAL A 4 -6.01 -12.36 10.95
CA VAL A 4 -5.76 -11.97 9.55
C VAL A 4 -5.55 -10.46 9.42
N ARG A 5 -6.31 -9.66 10.19
CA ARG A 5 -6.17 -8.19 10.19
C ARG A 5 -4.81 -7.76 10.75
N ILE A 6 -4.34 -8.40 11.82
CA ILE A 6 -3.03 -8.13 12.43
C ILE A 6 -1.90 -8.53 11.47
N LEU A 7 -1.98 -9.71 10.86
CA LEU A 7 -0.98 -10.18 9.90
C LEU A 7 -0.85 -9.25 8.68
N MET A 8 -1.99 -8.80 8.13
CA MET A 8 -2.02 -7.83 7.02
C MET A 8 -1.48 -6.46 7.43
N GLY A 9 -1.78 -6.00 8.65
CA GLY A 9 -1.20 -4.75 9.18
C GLY A 9 0.33 -4.80 9.26
N ILE A 10 0.88 -5.91 9.76
CA ILE A 10 2.34 -6.11 9.83
C ILE A 10 2.97 -6.13 8.43
N LEU A 11 2.35 -6.84 7.47
CA LEU A 11 2.80 -6.86 6.08
C LEU A 11 2.80 -5.46 5.44
N MET A 12 1.76 -4.66 5.72
CA MET A 12 1.66 -3.29 5.22
C MET A 12 2.78 -2.41 5.75
N VAL A 13 3.00 -2.43 7.07
CA VAL A 13 4.04 -1.65 7.73
C VAL A 13 5.42 -2.07 7.23
N ALA A 14 5.68 -3.38 7.11
CA ALA A 14 6.94 -3.89 6.57
C ALA A 14 7.20 -3.43 5.12
N SER A 15 6.17 -3.42 4.27
CA SER A 15 6.27 -2.95 2.89
C SER A 15 6.59 -1.46 2.80
N ILE A 16 5.91 -0.64 3.62
CA ILE A 16 6.14 0.82 3.69
C ILE A 16 7.55 1.11 4.21
N VAL A 17 7.97 0.45 5.29
CA VAL A 17 9.31 0.63 5.88
C VAL A 17 10.38 0.25 4.87
N THR A 18 10.22 -0.88 4.18
CA THR A 18 11.19 -1.31 3.16
C THR A 18 11.29 -0.28 2.04
N THR A 19 10.15 0.23 1.56
CA THR A 19 10.09 1.26 0.51
C THR A 19 10.78 2.55 0.95
N LEU A 20 10.51 3.03 2.17
CA LEU A 20 11.14 4.22 2.75
C LEU A 20 12.65 4.07 2.90
N VAL A 21 13.12 2.95 3.46
CA VAL A 21 14.55 2.68 3.63
C VAL A 21 15.25 2.64 2.27
N MET A 22 14.64 2.00 1.27
CA MET A 22 15.19 1.99 -0.09
C MET A 22 15.20 3.36 -0.75
N TRP A 23 14.19 4.19 -0.48
CA TRP A 23 14.15 5.56 -0.96
C TRP A 23 15.28 6.42 -0.36
N ILE A 24 15.50 6.31 0.95
CA ILE A 24 16.60 7.02 1.64
C ILE A 24 17.96 6.54 1.13
N ILE A 25 18.16 5.22 0.98
CA ILE A 25 19.42 4.67 0.44
C ILE A 25 19.65 5.17 -0.98
N ALA A 26 18.63 5.18 -1.84
CA ALA A 26 18.75 5.69 -3.20
C ALA A 26 19.13 7.18 -3.22
N LEU A 27 18.55 7.99 -2.31
CA LEU A 27 18.88 9.40 -2.18
C LEU A 27 20.32 9.63 -1.72
N ILE A 28 20.78 8.91 -0.68
CA ILE A 28 22.16 8.97 -0.18
C ILE A 28 23.14 8.53 -1.27
N GLN A 29 22.82 7.49 -2.02
CA GLN A 29 23.71 6.94 -3.04
C GLN A 29 23.81 7.83 -4.28
N ALA A 30 22.70 8.46 -4.69
CA ALA A 30 22.70 9.51 -5.70
C ALA A 30 23.44 10.78 -5.24
N ALA A 31 23.35 11.13 -3.95
CA ALA A 31 24.05 12.28 -3.38
C ALA A 31 25.54 12.02 -3.09
N SER A 32 25.94 10.76 -2.86
CA SER A 32 27.31 10.40 -2.50
C SER A 32 28.20 10.04 -3.69
N ARG A 33 27.64 9.75 -4.87
CA ARG A 33 28.42 9.47 -6.08
C ARG A 33 28.56 10.73 -6.94
N GLU A 34 29.79 11.03 -7.35
CA GLU A 34 30.11 12.12 -8.29
C GLU A 34 30.13 11.64 -9.75
N ASP A 35 30.21 10.32 -9.95
CA ASP A 35 30.36 9.66 -11.25
C ASP A 35 29.03 9.12 -11.78
N LEU A 36 27.92 9.83 -11.52
CA LEU A 36 26.70 9.55 -12.26
C LEU A 36 26.95 10.00 -13.69
N LYS A 37 26.68 9.12 -14.66
CA LYS A 37 26.79 9.37 -16.10
C LYS A 37 26.01 10.62 -16.58
N ASN A 38 25.21 11.23 -15.70
CA ASN A 38 24.43 12.44 -15.93
C ASN A 38 24.43 13.35 -14.68
N ASN A 39 24.04 14.61 -14.85
CA ASN A 39 24.14 15.68 -13.85
C ASN A 39 23.48 15.32 -12.50
N LYS A 40 24.26 15.31 -11.41
CA LYS A 40 23.87 14.86 -10.06
C LYS A 40 22.60 15.52 -9.52
N VAL A 41 22.45 16.81 -9.77
CA VAL A 41 21.30 17.61 -9.33
C VAL A 41 19.99 17.12 -9.97
N LEU A 42 20.06 16.70 -11.24
CA LEU A 42 18.91 16.22 -12.00
C LEU A 42 18.40 14.89 -11.42
N TRP A 43 19.29 14.03 -10.94
CA TRP A 43 18.94 12.79 -10.26
C TRP A 43 18.24 13.01 -8.93
N ILE A 44 18.73 13.94 -8.12
CA ILE A 44 18.11 14.29 -6.83
C ILE A 44 16.71 14.88 -7.05
N ILE A 45 16.57 15.80 -8.01
CA ILE A 45 15.27 16.39 -8.35
C ILE A 45 14.28 15.30 -8.79
N LEU A 46 14.73 14.33 -9.59
CA LEU A 46 13.89 13.25 -10.11
C LEU A 46 13.47 12.26 -9.00
N ILE A 47 14.35 11.95 -8.05
CA ILE A 47 14.00 11.09 -6.91
C ILE A 47 12.99 11.76 -5.97
N ILE A 48 13.08 13.09 -5.80
CA ILE A 48 12.18 13.87 -4.94
C ILE A 48 10.83 14.09 -5.62
N PHE A 49 10.80 14.53 -6.89
CA PHE A 49 9.56 14.83 -7.61
C PHE A 49 8.81 13.58 -8.06
N VAL A 50 9.52 12.48 -8.29
CA VAL A 50 8.94 11.25 -8.86
C VAL A 50 8.95 10.13 -7.82
N SER A 51 8.48 10.39 -6.60
CA SER A 51 8.28 9.33 -5.60
C SER A 51 7.13 8.41 -6.03
N PRO A 52 7.20 7.06 -6.08
CA PRO A 52 8.27 6.07 -5.80
C PRO A 52 9.06 5.60 -7.04
N ILE A 53 8.85 6.21 -8.20
CA ILE A 53 9.48 5.81 -9.48
C ILE A 53 10.97 6.19 -9.51
N GLY A 54 11.38 7.24 -8.81
CA GLY A 54 12.75 7.70 -8.67
C GLY A 54 13.75 6.61 -8.27
N PRO A 55 13.56 5.92 -7.13
CA PRO A 55 14.42 4.79 -6.75
C PRO A 55 14.31 3.61 -7.73
N ILE A 56 13.15 3.36 -8.36
CA ILE A 56 12.98 2.27 -9.34
C ILE A 56 13.88 2.51 -10.56
N ILE A 57 13.86 3.73 -11.12
CA ILE A 57 14.73 4.11 -12.24
C ILE A 57 16.19 4.06 -11.80
N TYR A 58 16.51 4.47 -10.57
CA TYR A 58 17.88 4.46 -10.03
C TYR A 58 18.47 3.05 -10.03
N PHE A 59 17.76 2.09 -9.45
CA PHE A 59 18.24 0.71 -9.40
C PHE A 59 18.33 0.04 -10.77
N PHE A 60 17.49 0.44 -11.74
CA PHE A 60 17.58 -0.05 -13.12
C PHE A 60 18.76 0.54 -13.89
N VAL A 61 19.03 1.84 -13.73
CA VAL A 61 20.15 2.54 -14.40
C VAL A 61 21.50 2.12 -13.83
N GLU A 62 21.59 1.90 -12.52
CA GLU A 62 22.80 1.42 -11.84
C GLU A 62 23.09 -0.07 -12.12
N GLY A 63 22.30 -0.75 -12.97
CA GLY A 63 22.49 -2.16 -13.34
C GLY A 63 22.20 -3.17 -12.21
N ARG A 64 21.71 -2.70 -11.06
CA ARG A 64 21.42 -3.52 -9.88
C ARG A 64 19.97 -4.03 -9.90
N LYS A 65 19.68 -4.81 -10.95
CA LYS A 65 18.34 -5.37 -11.24
C LYS A 65 17.65 -5.97 -10.01
N LYS A 66 18.36 -6.73 -9.16
CA LYS A 66 17.78 -7.40 -7.99
C LYS A 66 17.09 -6.43 -7.02
N TYR A 67 17.66 -5.25 -6.77
CA TYR A 67 17.11 -4.25 -5.87
C TYR A 67 16.01 -3.39 -6.53
N GLY A 68 16.07 -3.24 -7.86
CA GLY A 68 15.01 -2.60 -8.65
C GLY A 68 13.71 -3.42 -8.64
N TRP A 69 13.79 -4.74 -8.77
CA TRP A 69 12.62 -5.61 -8.65
C TRP A 69 12.00 -5.56 -7.25
N ILE A 70 12.81 -5.50 -6.19
CA ILE A 70 12.32 -5.40 -4.80
C ILE A 70 11.58 -4.07 -4.58
N THR A 71 12.16 -2.94 -5.01
CA THR A 71 11.50 -1.63 -4.90
C THR A 71 10.19 -1.57 -5.68
N LEU A 72 10.16 -2.14 -6.89
CA LEU A 72 8.96 -2.18 -7.72
C LEU A 72 7.86 -3.05 -7.09
N VAL A 73 8.21 -4.25 -6.60
CA VAL A 73 7.26 -5.12 -5.90
C VAL A 73 6.74 -4.46 -4.62
N ALA A 74 7.60 -3.79 -3.85
CA ALA A 74 7.18 -3.09 -2.64
C ALA A 74 6.25 -1.90 -2.96
N ALA A 75 6.55 -1.14 -4.02
CA ALA A 75 5.71 -0.03 -4.48
C ALA A 75 4.34 -0.48 -5.01
N LEU A 76 4.25 -1.68 -5.60
CA LEU A 76 2.99 -2.27 -6.02
C LEU A 76 2.24 -2.98 -4.88
N ALA A 77 2.95 -3.46 -3.85
CA ALA A 77 2.33 -4.11 -2.71
C ALA A 77 1.47 -3.12 -1.88
N THR A 78 1.89 -1.86 -1.75
CA THR A 78 1.14 -0.84 -1.00
C THR A 78 -0.29 -0.60 -1.52
N PRO A 79 -0.55 -0.35 -2.82
CA PRO A 79 -1.91 -0.20 -3.31
C PRO A 79 -2.72 -1.50 -3.25
N ILE A 80 -2.08 -2.67 -3.40
CA ILE A 80 -2.76 -3.97 -3.30
C ILE A 80 -3.32 -4.17 -1.90
N VAL A 81 -2.50 -3.94 -0.86
CA VAL A 81 -2.95 -4.09 0.53
C VAL A 81 -4.08 -3.10 0.85
N LEU A 82 -3.98 -1.86 0.34
CA LEU A 82 -5.01 -0.84 0.50
C LEU A 82 -6.34 -1.24 -0.17
N SER A 83 -6.26 -1.84 -1.35
CA SER A 83 -7.42 -2.37 -2.08
C SER A 83 -8.08 -3.52 -1.32
N VAL A 84 -7.29 -4.45 -0.77
CA VAL A 84 -7.80 -5.55 0.05
C VAL A 84 -8.48 -5.01 1.31
N TYR A 85 -7.91 -3.98 1.95
CA TYR A 85 -8.53 -3.34 3.12
C TYR A 85 -9.86 -2.66 2.75
N ALA A 86 -9.91 -1.96 1.62
CA ALA A 86 -11.12 -1.31 1.12
C ALA A 86 -12.25 -2.32 0.82
N ILE A 87 -11.92 -3.47 0.21
CA ILE A 87 -12.89 -4.54 -0.07
C ILE A 87 -13.46 -5.11 1.23
N GLN A 88 -12.62 -5.32 2.25
CA GLN A 88 -13.07 -5.82 3.55
C GLN A 88 -14.01 -4.83 4.24
N ALA A 89 -13.68 -3.54 4.23
CA ALA A 89 -14.54 -2.49 4.79
C ALA A 89 -15.90 -2.44 4.09
N PHE A 90 -15.90 -2.48 2.76
CA PHE A 90 -17.12 -2.47 1.96
C PHE A 90 -18.01 -3.69 2.23
N THR A 91 -17.41 -4.86 2.41
CA THR A 91 -18.16 -6.10 2.65
C THR A 91 -18.80 -6.10 4.04
N SER A 92 -18.11 -5.58 5.07
CA SER A 92 -18.69 -5.50 6.43
C SER A 92 -19.89 -4.55 6.51
N ASP A 93 -19.87 -3.43 5.78
CA ASP A 93 -20.96 -2.46 5.79
C ASP A 93 -22.22 -3.02 5.10
N GLN A 94 -22.04 -3.74 3.99
CA GLN A 94 -23.12 -4.43 3.28
C GLN A 94 -23.78 -5.51 4.14
N LEU A 95 -22.99 -6.33 4.85
CA LEU A 95 -23.54 -7.38 5.71
C LEU A 95 -24.32 -6.82 6.90
N GLN A 96 -23.86 -5.73 7.51
CA GLN A 96 -24.57 -5.11 8.64
C GLN A 96 -25.93 -4.55 8.23
N SER A 97 -26.01 -3.84 7.10
CA SER A 97 -27.27 -3.30 6.60
C SER A 97 -28.29 -4.39 6.23
N ALA A 98 -27.83 -5.51 5.65
CA ALA A 98 -28.68 -6.66 5.36
C ALA A 98 -29.20 -7.36 6.63
N ILE A 99 -28.35 -7.57 7.64
CA ILE A 99 -28.75 -8.17 8.92
C ILE A 99 -29.75 -7.26 9.66
N GLN A 100 -29.55 -5.95 9.58
CA GLN A 100 -30.43 -4.99 10.24
C GLN A 100 -31.81 -4.93 9.58
N ALA A 101 -31.87 -5.00 8.25
CA ALA A 101 -33.13 -5.11 7.50
C ALA A 101 -33.89 -6.41 7.80
N ASP A 102 -33.19 -7.54 7.90
CA ASP A 102 -33.79 -8.83 8.25
C ASP A 102 -34.34 -8.83 9.69
N SER A 103 -33.58 -8.27 10.65
CA SER A 103 -34.04 -8.16 12.04
C SER A 103 -35.28 -7.28 12.22
N GLN A 104 -35.44 -6.21 11.43
CA GLN A 104 -36.62 -5.35 11.46
C GLN A 104 -37.86 -6.08 10.93
N ASN A 105 -37.73 -6.83 9.83
CA ASN A 105 -38.83 -7.61 9.25
C ASN A 105 -39.31 -8.71 10.22
N VAL A 106 -38.38 -9.40 10.90
CA VAL A 106 -38.72 -10.41 11.91
C VAL A 106 -39.52 -9.80 13.07
N ILE A 107 -39.16 -8.59 13.52
CA ILE A 107 -39.89 -7.86 14.59
C ILE A 107 -41.29 -7.44 14.11
N GLU A 108 -41.43 -6.97 12.87
CA GLU A 108 -42.71 -6.56 12.28
C GLU A 108 -43.69 -7.74 12.11
N VAL A 109 -43.18 -8.92 11.73
CA VAL A 109 -43.97 -10.16 11.59
C VAL A 109 -44.39 -10.76 12.95
N GLN A 110 -43.67 -10.44 14.03
CA GLN A 110 -43.94 -10.95 15.38
C GLN A 110 -44.77 -10.02 16.26
N LEU A 111 -44.96 -8.77 15.84
CA LEU A 111 -46.01 -7.93 16.41
C LEU A 111 -47.35 -8.55 16.02
N PRO A 112 -48.22 -8.93 16.98
CA PRO A 112 -49.60 -9.23 16.62
C PRO A 112 -50.13 -7.98 15.92
N THR A 113 -50.69 -8.14 14.74
CA THR A 113 -51.60 -7.16 14.17
C THR A 113 -52.81 -7.09 15.11
N GLU A 114 -52.62 -6.44 16.25
CA GLU A 114 -53.65 -6.14 17.24
C GLU A 114 -54.48 -5.01 16.63
N ASN A 115 -55.50 -5.40 15.88
CA ASN A 115 -56.71 -4.61 15.68
C ASN A 115 -57.90 -5.33 16.33
#